data_AF-A0A329R534-F1
#
_entry.id   AF-A0A329R534-F1
#
_cell.length_a   1.000
_cell.length_b   1.000
_cell.length_c   1.000
_cell.angle_alpha   90.00
_cell.angle_beta   90.00
_cell.angle_gamma   90.00
#
_symmetry.space_group_name_H-M   'P 1'
#
loop_
_entity.id
_entity.type
_entity.pdbx_description
1 polymer ?
#
loop_
_entity_poly.entity_id
_entity_poly.type
_entity_poly.pdbx_seq_one_letter_code
_entity_poly.pdbx_strand_id
1 'polypeptide(L)'
;MKREAEELRQLHAASTTESEDTLSAKTKKERFDGQGWDSLKTCPFYDVLREHKDVLLDDIPAELPQDKGIQHEIDHVPGTKYCVTRQWPLPRDQVKAIDDFFESRRQAGQVRESKSPYSAPTFCVKKPQGGWRIV
;
A
#
# COMPACT_ATOMS: atom_id res chain seq x y z
N MET A 1 0.98 -27.40 39.02
CA MET A 1 1.67 -27.99 37.85
C MET A 1 0.76 -28.33 36.67
N LYS A 2 -0.16 -29.31 36.71
CA LYS A 2 -1.01 -29.61 35.51
C LYS A 2 -2.22 -28.68 35.33
N ARG A 3 -2.83 -28.16 36.42
CA ARG A 3 -3.98 -27.23 36.35
C ARG A 3 -3.60 -25.86 35.80
N GLU A 4 -2.47 -25.31 36.21
CA GLU A 4 -2.02 -23.98 35.76
C GLU A 4 -1.70 -23.95 34.25
N ALA A 5 -1.16 -25.04 33.70
CA ALA A 5 -0.90 -25.14 32.25
C ALA A 5 -2.19 -25.25 31.42
N GLU A 6 -3.25 -25.80 32.00
CA GLU A 6 -4.57 -25.92 31.37
C GLU A 6 -5.35 -24.60 31.48
N GLU A 7 -5.25 -23.89 32.61
CA GLU A 7 -5.77 -22.53 32.77
C GLU A 7 -5.08 -21.55 31.81
N LEU A 8 -3.75 -21.62 31.66
CA LEU A 8 -3.03 -20.79 30.68
C LEU A 8 -3.46 -21.09 29.24
N ARG A 9 -3.75 -22.36 28.90
CA ARG A 9 -4.31 -22.73 27.59
C ARG A 9 -5.73 -22.22 27.39
N GLN A 10 -6.57 -22.25 28.42
CA GLN A 10 -7.93 -21.70 28.37
C GLN A 10 -7.93 -20.17 28.26
N LEU A 11 -7.02 -19.47 28.95
CA LEU A 11 -6.82 -18.03 28.84
C LEU A 11 -6.31 -17.62 27.44
N HIS A 12 -5.42 -18.42 26.83
CA HIS A 12 -4.95 -18.18 25.47
C HIS A 12 -6.05 -18.46 24.43
N ALA A 13 -6.92 -19.46 24.65
CA ALA A 13 -8.06 -19.73 23.77
C ALA A 13 -9.14 -18.63 23.88
N ALA A 14 -9.40 -18.12 25.08
CA ALA A 14 -10.34 -17.02 25.33
C ALA A 14 -9.82 -15.66 24.84
N SER A 15 -8.50 -15.46 24.75
CA SER A 15 -7.90 -14.27 24.11
C SER A 15 -8.06 -14.26 22.58
N THR A 16 -8.63 -15.31 21.98
CA THR A 16 -9.10 -15.31 20.59
C THR A 16 -10.51 -14.70 20.46
N THR A 17 -10.96 -13.93 21.44
CA THR A 17 -12.03 -12.95 21.23
C THR A 17 -11.49 -11.87 20.29
N GLU A 18 -12.19 -11.69 19.17
CA GLU A 18 -11.90 -10.71 18.13
C GLU A 18 -11.48 -9.36 18.73
N SER A 19 -10.18 -9.04 18.63
CA SER A 19 -9.65 -7.74 19.02
C SER A 19 -10.39 -6.61 18.29
N GLU A 20 -10.54 -5.44 18.92
CA GLU A 20 -11.15 -4.25 18.29
C GLU A 20 -10.47 -3.89 16.95
N ASP A 21 -9.16 -4.14 16.84
CA ASP A 21 -8.38 -3.99 15.61
C ASP A 21 -8.85 -4.94 14.48
N THR A 22 -9.25 -6.17 14.82
CA THR A 22 -9.79 -7.12 13.82
C THR A 22 -11.18 -6.74 13.33
N LEU A 23 -12.04 -6.19 14.20
CA LEU A 23 -13.36 -5.67 13.80
C LEU A 23 -13.21 -4.42 12.90
N SER A 24 -12.33 -3.49 13.28
CA SER A 24 -11.98 -2.31 12.48
C SER A 24 -11.42 -2.68 11.10
N ALA A 25 -10.53 -3.69 11.04
CA ALA A 25 -9.97 -4.17 9.79
C ALA A 25 -11.01 -4.85 8.89
N LYS A 26 -11.94 -5.64 9.44
CA LYS A 26 -13.06 -6.26 8.71
C LYS A 26 -13.98 -5.20 8.11
N THR A 27 -14.44 -4.23 8.91
CA THR A 27 -15.28 -3.12 8.43
C THR A 27 -14.59 -2.29 7.36
N LYS A 28 -13.28 -2.05 7.49
CA LYS A 28 -12.51 -1.29 6.48
C LYS A 28 -12.33 -2.07 5.18
N LYS A 29 -12.17 -3.39 5.27
CA LYS A 29 -12.12 -4.27 4.10
C LYS A 29 -13.47 -4.31 3.38
N GLU A 30 -14.56 -4.50 4.11
CA GLU A 30 -15.93 -4.47 3.55
C GLU A 30 -16.22 -3.13 2.85
N ARG A 31 -15.84 -2.00 3.47
CA ARG A 31 -15.95 -0.68 2.84
C ARG A 31 -15.14 -0.58 1.55
N PHE A 32 -13.95 -1.19 1.50
CA PHE A 32 -13.12 -1.20 0.30
C PHE A 32 -13.75 -2.05 -0.80
N ASP A 33 -14.16 -3.27 -0.47
CA ASP A 33 -14.78 -4.21 -1.41
C ASP A 33 -16.12 -3.67 -1.95
N GLY A 34 -16.85 -2.88 -1.15
CA GLY A 34 -18.08 -2.19 -1.54
C GLY A 34 -17.90 -0.98 -2.46
N GLN A 35 -16.68 -0.59 -2.84
CA GLN A 35 -16.43 0.55 -3.75
C GLN A 35 -16.25 0.15 -5.23
N GLY A 36 -16.49 -1.13 -5.57
CA GLY A 36 -16.38 -1.61 -6.95
C GLY A 36 -17.49 -1.15 -7.89
N TRP A 37 -17.34 -1.46 -9.18
CA TRP A 37 -18.30 -1.13 -10.24
C TRP A 37 -19.73 -1.64 -9.99
N ASP A 38 -19.88 -2.74 -9.25
CA ASP A 38 -21.19 -3.29 -8.93
C ASP A 38 -22.03 -2.34 -8.06
N SER A 39 -21.40 -1.61 -7.15
CA SER A 39 -22.06 -0.62 -6.30
C SER A 39 -22.54 0.61 -7.08
N LEU A 40 -21.93 0.87 -8.24
CA LEU A 40 -22.26 2.02 -9.08
C LEU A 40 -23.48 1.78 -9.99
N LYS A 41 -23.94 0.53 -10.13
CA LYS A 41 -25.10 0.17 -10.98
C LYS A 41 -26.40 0.85 -10.55
N THR A 42 -26.51 1.22 -9.28
CA THR A 42 -27.68 1.91 -8.71
C THR A 42 -27.61 3.43 -8.89
N CYS A 43 -26.48 3.96 -9.36
CA CYS A 43 -26.28 5.39 -9.55
C CYS A 43 -27.01 5.90 -10.80
N PRO A 44 -27.70 7.04 -10.76
CA PRO A 44 -28.32 7.66 -11.94
C PRO A 44 -27.34 7.96 -13.08
N PHE A 45 -26.03 8.03 -12.79
CA PHE A 45 -24.98 8.33 -13.76
C PHE A 45 -24.25 7.08 -14.28
N TYR A 46 -24.74 5.87 -14.01
CA TYR A 46 -24.05 4.64 -14.37
C TYR A 46 -23.71 4.53 -15.87
N ASP A 47 -24.59 5.01 -16.75
CA ASP A 47 -24.34 4.98 -18.19
C ASP A 47 -23.15 5.84 -18.60
N VAL A 48 -23.00 7.03 -18.00
CA VAL A 48 -21.85 7.94 -18.24
C VAL A 48 -20.56 7.34 -17.67
N LEU A 49 -20.64 6.74 -16.47
CA LEU A 49 -19.48 6.09 -15.86
C LEU A 49 -18.99 4.90 -16.70
N ARG A 50 -19.91 4.14 -17.28
CA ARG A 50 -19.60 3.01 -18.18
C ARG A 50 -18.96 3.49 -19.48
N GLU A 51 -19.41 4.63 -20.02
CA GLU A 51 -18.83 5.23 -21.22
C GLU A 51 -17.34 5.59 -21.02
N HIS A 52 -16.99 6.13 -19.85
CA HIS A 52 -15.62 6.53 -19.49
C HIS A 52 -14.84 5.47 -18.69
N LYS A 53 -15.13 4.19 -18.92
CA LYS A 53 -14.46 3.09 -18.22
C LYS A 53 -12.94 3.03 -18.51
N ASP A 54 -12.53 3.52 -19.67
CA ASP A 54 -11.13 3.63 -20.09
C ASP A 54 -10.31 4.60 -19.23
N VAL A 55 -10.94 5.65 -18.70
CA VAL A 55 -10.31 6.63 -17.79
C VAL A 55 -10.38 6.16 -16.33
N LEU A 56 -11.42 5.39 -15.97
CA LEU A 56 -11.69 4.90 -14.63
C LEU A 56 -11.22 3.44 -14.44
N LEU A 57 -9.94 3.19 -14.70
CA LEU A 57 -9.38 1.84 -14.57
C LEU A 57 -9.40 1.35 -13.11
N ASP A 58 -9.67 0.06 -12.93
CA ASP A 58 -9.64 -0.60 -11.61
C ASP A 58 -8.22 -0.65 -11.03
N ASP A 59 -7.23 -0.84 -11.90
CA ASP A 59 -5.81 -0.89 -11.57
C ASP A 59 -5.02 0.17 -12.34
N ILE A 60 -3.98 0.71 -11.71
CA ILE A 60 -3.07 1.67 -12.35
C ILE A 60 -2.25 0.92 -13.42
N PRO A 61 -2.27 1.35 -14.69
CA PRO A 61 -1.51 0.70 -15.73
C PRO A 61 -0.01 0.75 -15.44
N ALA A 62 0.71 -0.27 -15.86
CA ALA A 62 2.16 -0.39 -15.72
C ALA A 62 2.92 0.43 -16.78
N GLU A 63 2.30 1.48 -17.31
CA GLU A 63 2.87 2.35 -18.35
C GLU A 63 3.10 3.75 -17.80
N LEU A 64 4.02 4.48 -18.42
CA LEU A 64 4.20 5.90 -18.13
C LEU A 64 3.06 6.70 -18.78
N PRO A 65 2.50 7.69 -18.09
CA PRO A 65 1.59 8.65 -18.72
C PRO A 65 2.26 9.31 -19.93
N GLN A 66 1.44 9.68 -20.92
CA GLN A 66 1.92 10.48 -22.05
C GLN A 66 2.58 11.78 -21.57
N ASP A 67 3.75 12.10 -22.12
CA ASP A 67 4.44 13.35 -21.81
C ASP A 67 3.62 14.54 -22.33
N LYS A 68 3.26 15.44 -21.42
CA LYS A 68 2.49 16.67 -21.70
C LYS A 68 3.38 17.91 -21.78
N GLY A 69 4.71 17.76 -21.69
CA GLY A 69 5.67 18.87 -21.67
C GLY A 69 5.75 19.62 -20.34
N ILE A 70 4.98 19.20 -19.33
CA ILE A 70 5.02 19.74 -17.96
C ILE A 70 5.60 18.65 -17.06
N GLN A 71 6.75 18.94 -16.45
CA GLN A 71 7.42 18.03 -15.53
C GLN A 71 7.39 18.59 -14.10
N HIS A 72 7.36 17.70 -13.11
CA HIS A 72 7.48 18.10 -11.71
C HIS A 72 8.95 18.41 -11.41
N GLU A 73 9.23 19.67 -11.09
CA GLU A 73 10.52 20.13 -10.60
C GLU A 73 10.45 20.37 -9.10
N ILE A 74 11.52 20.03 -8.39
CA ILE A 74 11.64 20.24 -6.94
C ILE A 74 12.61 21.40 -6.72
N ASP A 75 12.07 22.55 -6.35
CA ASP A 75 12.88 23.73 -6.03
C ASP A 75 13.61 23.54 -4.69
N HIS A 76 14.92 23.71 -4.71
CA HIS A 76 15.74 23.65 -3.51
C HIS A 76 16.09 25.07 -3.02
N VAL A 77 15.96 25.31 -1.71
CA VAL A 77 16.46 26.55 -1.11
C VAL A 77 17.99 26.57 -1.21
N PRO A 78 18.62 27.66 -1.68
CA PRO A 78 20.08 27.76 -1.78
C PRO A 78 20.78 27.48 -0.45
N GLY A 79 21.83 26.66 -0.47
CA GLY A 79 22.57 26.26 0.73
C GLY A 79 21.98 25.09 1.52
N THR A 80 20.86 24.51 1.06
CA THR A 80 20.27 23.31 1.66
C THR A 80 21.19 22.10 1.52
N LYS A 81 21.44 21.41 2.62
CA LYS A 81 22.20 20.14 2.61
C LYS A 81 21.30 19.00 2.17
N TYR A 82 21.89 18.01 1.49
CA TYR A 82 21.18 16.81 1.10
C TYR A 82 20.76 15.98 2.34
N CYS A 83 19.57 15.39 2.26
CA CYS A 83 19.10 14.43 3.26
C CYS A 83 19.65 13.05 2.90
N VAL A 84 20.49 12.48 3.76
CA VAL A 84 20.97 11.09 3.66
C VAL A 84 20.61 10.37 4.93
N THR A 85 19.58 9.53 4.82
CA THR A 85 19.20 8.59 5.88
C THR A 85 19.36 7.17 5.35
N ARG A 86 20.03 6.33 6.15
CA ARG A 86 20.23 4.92 5.83
C ARG A 86 18.93 4.14 6.01
N GLN A 87 18.75 3.11 5.20
CA GLN A 87 17.66 2.14 5.37
C GLN A 87 17.73 1.50 6.76
N TRP A 88 16.60 1.51 7.48
CA TRP A 88 16.50 0.81 8.75
C TRP A 88 16.46 -0.70 8.54
N PRO A 89 16.92 -1.51 9.50
CA PRO A 89 16.74 -2.95 9.45
C PRO A 89 15.25 -3.30 9.42
N LEU A 90 14.84 -4.07 8.40
CA LEU A 90 13.45 -4.53 8.25
C LEU A 90 13.36 -6.06 8.33
N PRO A 91 12.22 -6.62 8.77
CA PRO A 91 11.96 -8.05 8.68
C PRO A 91 12.04 -8.56 7.23
N ARG A 92 12.44 -9.81 7.03
CA ARG A 92 12.63 -10.42 5.70
C ARG A 92 11.38 -10.30 4.82
N ASP A 93 10.20 -10.47 5.39
CA ASP A 93 8.93 -10.37 4.66
C ASP A 93 8.68 -8.97 4.11
N GLN A 94 9.06 -7.93 4.87
CA GLN A 94 8.92 -6.54 4.43
C GLN A 94 9.95 -6.20 3.35
N VAL A 95 11.20 -6.65 3.52
CA VAL A 95 12.24 -6.48 2.50
C VAL A 95 11.79 -7.11 1.19
N LYS A 96 11.30 -8.35 1.21
CA LYS A 96 10.78 -9.02 0.01
C LYS A 96 9.64 -8.24 -0.63
N ALA A 97 8.69 -7.72 0.16
CA ALA A 97 7.58 -6.95 -0.37
C ALA A 97 8.02 -5.63 -1.03
N ILE A 98 9.04 -4.97 -0.47
CA ILE A 98 9.65 -3.76 -1.03
C ILE A 98 10.39 -4.08 -2.34
N ASP A 99 11.19 -5.14 -2.35
CA ASP A 99 11.95 -5.57 -3.53
C ASP A 99 11.01 -5.95 -4.69
N ASP A 100 9.99 -6.77 -4.42
CA ASP A 100 8.98 -7.15 -5.42
C ASP A 100 8.24 -5.92 -5.98
N PHE A 101 7.93 -4.93 -5.12
CA PHE A 101 7.28 -3.69 -5.54
C PHE A 101 8.18 -2.88 -6.48
N PHE A 102 9.43 -2.63 -6.10
CA PHE A 102 10.34 -1.84 -6.94
C PHE A 102 10.73 -2.56 -8.23
N GLU A 103 10.82 -3.88 -8.23
CA GLU A 103 11.00 -4.69 -9.44
C GLU A 103 9.85 -4.44 -10.43
N SER A 104 8.59 -4.54 -9.96
CA SER A 104 7.41 -4.24 -10.77
C SER A 104 7.42 -2.81 -11.31
N ARG A 105 7.77 -1.82 -10.47
CA ARG A 105 7.85 -0.41 -10.89
C ARG A 105 9.00 -0.14 -11.85
N ARG A 106 10.10 -0.88 -11.75
CA ARG A 106 11.23 -0.81 -12.70
C ARG A 106 10.82 -1.35 -14.07
N GLN A 107 10.13 -2.49 -14.10
CA GLN A 107 9.59 -3.06 -15.35
C GLN A 107 8.57 -2.12 -16.02
N ALA A 108 7.78 -1.42 -15.22
CA ALA A 108 6.85 -0.38 -15.68
C ALA A 108 7.52 0.93 -16.15
N GLY A 109 8.84 1.07 -16.01
CA GLY A 109 9.57 2.32 -16.30
C GLY A 109 9.29 3.47 -15.32
N GLN A 110 8.56 3.22 -14.24
CA GLN A 110 8.15 4.22 -13.24
C GLN A 110 9.29 4.55 -12.25
N VAL A 111 10.20 3.60 -12.02
CA VAL A 111 11.37 3.77 -11.14
C VAL A 111 12.62 3.26 -11.86
N ARG A 112 13.78 3.85 -11.56
CA ARG A 112 15.09 3.43 -12.05
C ARG A 112 16.14 3.50 -10.96
N GLU A 113 17.21 2.74 -11.11
CA GLU A 113 18.39 2.88 -10.26
C GLU A 113 18.97 4.28 -10.37
N SER A 114 19.44 4.82 -9.24
CA SER A 114 20.03 6.15 -9.17
C SER A 114 21.30 6.14 -8.34
N LYS A 115 22.21 7.07 -8.65
CA LYS A 115 23.39 7.40 -7.83
C LYS A 115 23.17 8.74 -7.13
N SER A 116 21.96 8.95 -6.61
CA SER A 116 21.55 10.22 -6.00
C SER A 116 22.34 10.46 -4.71
N PRO A 117 22.74 11.72 -4.42
CA PRO A 117 23.24 12.08 -3.10
C PRO A 117 22.13 12.15 -2.05
N TYR A 118 20.85 12.07 -2.44
CA TYR A 118 19.70 12.04 -1.54
C TYR A 118 19.25 10.60 -1.28
N SER A 119 18.95 10.28 -0.02
CA SER A 119 18.43 8.97 0.40
C SER A 119 17.44 9.12 1.55
N ALA A 120 16.28 8.48 1.41
CA ALA A 120 15.28 8.32 2.45
C ALA A 120 15.00 6.82 2.66
N PRO A 121 14.81 6.36 3.91
CA PRO A 121 14.47 4.98 4.18
C PRO A 121 13.07 4.69 3.67
N THR A 122 12.87 3.47 3.17
CA THR A 122 11.58 2.96 2.73
C THR A 122 11.11 1.90 3.72
N PHE A 123 9.82 1.83 3.98
CA PHE A 123 9.21 0.75 4.76
C PHE A 123 7.88 0.34 4.14
N CYS A 124 7.21 -0.65 4.72
CA CYS A 124 5.90 -1.04 4.24
C CYS A 124 4.91 -1.34 5.37
N VAL A 125 3.64 -1.05 5.09
CA VAL A 125 2.53 -1.23 6.02
C VAL A 125 1.54 -2.22 5.42
N LYS A 126 1.01 -3.15 6.24
CA LYS A 126 -0.06 -4.06 5.82
C LYS A 126 -1.36 -3.28 5.63
N LYS A 127 -1.98 -3.42 4.47
CA LYS A 127 -3.33 -2.93 4.21
C LYS A 127 -4.36 -3.91 4.81
N PRO A 128 -5.56 -3.45 5.19
CA PRO A 128 -6.66 -4.32 5.63
C PRO A 128 -7.03 -5.40 4.61
N GLN A 129 -6.87 -5.12 3.31
CA GLN A 129 -7.09 -6.07 2.22
C GLN A 129 -5.99 -7.14 2.05
N GLY A 130 -4.98 -7.17 2.94
CA GLY A 130 -3.92 -8.18 2.95
C GLY A 130 -2.67 -7.85 2.13
N GLY A 131 -2.71 -6.83 1.27
CA GLY A 131 -1.53 -6.37 0.51
C GLY A 131 -0.61 -5.43 1.29
N TRP A 132 0.63 -5.26 0.84
CA TRP A 132 1.57 -4.27 1.38
C TRP A 132 1.41 -2.92 0.69
N ARG A 133 1.60 -1.83 1.43
CA ARG A 133 1.79 -0.48 0.90
C ARG A 133 3.20 -0.03 1.23
N ILE A 134 3.98 0.33 0.21
CA ILE A 134 5.31 0.92 0.37
C ILE A 134 5.17 2.39 0.79
N VAL A 135 5.97 2.82 1.76
CA VAL A 135 5.97 4.15 2.38
C VAL A 135 7.39 4.70 2.43
#